data_AF-A0A7K3ZNU4-F1
#
_entry.id   AF-A0A7K3ZNU4-F1
#
_cell.length_a   1.000
_cell.length_b   1.000
_cell.length_c   1.000
_cell.angle_alpha   90.00
_cell.angle_beta   90.00
_cell.angle_gamma   90.00
#
_symmetry.space_group_name_H-M   'P 1'
#
loop_
_entity.id
_entity.type
_entity.pdbx_description
1 polymer ?
#
loop_
_entity_poly.entity_id
_entity_poly.type
_entity_poly.pdbx_seq_one_letter_code
_entity_poly.pdbx_strand_id
1 'polypeptide(L)'
;MAVASCEVSIGVKSGDWIEYRVTSSGAPMQGHDVASARMEIVAVDSPNVTAKITSNFTDKTSDTITATLNLQTGHLIDDFIIPAGLEVGDSFPEENYGSVNITGSEVRSYAGAQRTVLTA
;
A
#
# COMPACT_ATOMS: atom_id res chain seq x y z
N MET A 1 -5.49 -19.38 27.78
CA MET A 1 -5.91 -18.99 26.42
C MET A 1 -4.64 -18.88 25.60
N ALA A 2 -4.46 -19.72 24.58
CA ALA A 2 -3.32 -19.62 23.68
C ALA A 2 -3.61 -18.51 22.68
N VAL A 3 -2.79 -17.48 22.64
CA VAL A 3 -2.85 -16.46 21.59
C VAL A 3 -2.10 -17.06 20.41
N ALA A 4 -2.81 -17.40 19.33
CA ALA A 4 -2.16 -17.78 18.09
C ALA A 4 -1.41 -16.53 17.57
N SER A 5 -0.09 -16.52 17.74
CA SER A 5 0.77 -15.53 17.09
C SER A 5 0.89 -15.95 15.63
N CYS A 6 0.01 -15.43 14.77
CA CYS A 6 0.22 -15.53 13.34
C CYS A 6 1.40 -14.60 13.02
N GLU A 7 2.54 -15.17 12.62
CA GLU A 7 3.63 -14.34 12.09
C GLU A 7 3.10 -13.61 10.86
N VAL A 8 3.12 -12.27 10.89
CA VAL A 8 2.71 -11.46 9.75
C VAL A 8 3.69 -11.74 8.61
N SER A 9 3.20 -12.42 7.58
CA SER A 9 3.96 -12.65 6.35
C SER A 9 3.91 -11.38 5.50
N ILE A 10 5.08 -10.84 5.17
CA ILE A 10 5.21 -9.62 4.37
C ILE A 10 5.54 -10.01 2.93
N GLY A 11 4.67 -9.63 1.98
CA GLY A 11 4.81 -9.97 0.57
C GLY A 11 5.78 -9.12 -0.24
N VAL A 12 6.41 -8.12 0.39
CA VAL A 12 7.36 -7.18 -0.25
C VAL A 12 8.77 -7.33 0.33
N LYS A 13 9.77 -6.92 -0.43
CA LYS A 13 11.18 -6.84 0.00
C LYS A 13 11.78 -5.48 -0.34
N SER A 14 12.91 -5.16 0.29
CA SER A 14 13.71 -3.98 -0.06
C SER A 14 14.00 -3.95 -1.57
N GLY A 15 13.80 -2.78 -2.18
CA GLY A 15 13.95 -2.55 -3.61
C GLY A 15 12.70 -2.82 -4.44
N ASP A 16 11.65 -3.44 -3.87
CA ASP A 16 10.35 -3.49 -4.55
C ASP A 16 9.77 -2.08 -4.64
N TRP A 17 9.13 -1.78 -5.78
CA TRP A 17 8.48 -0.49 -5.98
C TRP A 17 7.26 -0.62 -6.87
N ILE A 18 6.35 0.34 -6.71
CA ILE A 18 5.21 0.57 -7.58
C ILE A 18 5.18 2.04 -7.96
N GLU A 19 4.89 2.33 -9.23
CA GLU A 19 4.64 3.68 -9.71
C GLU A 19 3.33 3.69 -10.47
N TYR A 20 2.52 4.71 -10.23
CA TYR A 20 1.33 4.98 -11.02
C TYR A 20 1.39 6.37 -11.62
N ARG A 21 0.80 6.51 -12.80
CA ARG A 21 0.58 7.79 -13.48
C ARG A 21 -0.87 8.17 -13.28
N VAL A 22 -1.09 9.44 -12.98
CA VAL A 22 -2.42 9.99 -12.71
C VAL A 22 -2.82 10.89 -13.86
N THR A 23 -4.05 10.73 -14.32
CA THR A 23 -4.73 11.71 -15.17
C THR A 23 -5.94 12.22 -14.41
N SER A 24 -5.99 13.54 -14.22
CA SER A 24 -7.13 14.23 -13.58
C SER A 24 -7.91 15.02 -14.61
N SER A 25 -9.21 15.20 -14.36
CA SER A 25 -10.06 16.11 -15.10
C SER A 25 -10.36 17.35 -14.25
N GLY A 26 -10.54 18.51 -14.90
CA GLY A 26 -10.73 19.79 -14.21
C GLY A 26 -9.42 20.45 -13.78
N ALA A 27 -9.49 21.25 -12.72
CA ALA A 27 -8.34 21.96 -12.14
C ALA A 27 -8.12 21.48 -10.70
N PRO A 28 -7.32 20.42 -10.48
CA PRO A 28 -6.99 19.96 -9.14
C PRO A 28 -6.32 21.10 -8.35
N MET A 29 -6.63 21.18 -7.05
CA MET A 29 -5.99 22.14 -6.15
C MET A 29 -4.51 21.75 -5.95
N GLN A 30 -3.67 22.73 -5.63
CA GLN A 30 -2.26 22.49 -5.33
C GLN A 30 -2.12 21.44 -4.22
N GLY A 31 -1.25 20.45 -4.45
CA GLY A 31 -1.05 19.30 -3.55
C GLY A 31 -1.93 18.08 -3.91
N HIS A 32 -2.97 18.28 -4.72
CA HIS A 32 -3.78 17.20 -5.32
C HIS A 32 -3.53 17.07 -6.83
N ASP A 33 -2.67 17.91 -7.39
CA ASP A 33 -2.26 17.91 -8.80
C ASP A 33 -1.12 16.93 -9.08
N VAL A 34 -1.21 15.72 -8.51
CA VAL A 34 -0.24 14.64 -8.70
C VAL A 34 -0.31 14.15 -10.15
N ALA A 35 0.84 14.10 -10.82
CA ALA A 35 1.01 13.55 -12.17
C ALA A 35 1.51 12.09 -12.13
N SER A 36 2.35 11.76 -11.15
CA SER A 36 2.71 10.39 -10.81
C SER A 36 3.12 10.29 -9.35
N ALA A 37 2.96 9.10 -8.76
CA ALA A 37 3.59 8.80 -7.49
C ALA A 37 4.26 7.43 -7.54
N ARG A 38 5.39 7.33 -6.85
CA ARG A 38 6.16 6.11 -6.70
C ARG A 38 6.37 5.81 -5.23
N MET A 39 6.08 4.58 -4.83
CA MET A 39 6.46 4.02 -3.54
C MET A 39 7.57 3.00 -3.76
N GLU A 40 8.64 3.10 -2.98
CA GLU A 40 9.76 2.15 -2.97
C GLU A 40 9.98 1.63 -1.55
N ILE A 41 10.03 0.31 -1.39
CA ILE A 41 10.34 -0.33 -0.11
C ILE A 41 11.84 -0.24 0.12
N VAL A 42 12.25 0.45 1.18
CA VAL A 42 13.68 0.66 1.51
C VAL A 42 14.17 -0.25 2.63
N ALA A 43 13.27 -0.75 3.49
CA ALA A 43 13.59 -1.73 4.52
C ALA A 43 12.35 -2.52 4.93
N VAL A 44 12.56 -3.77 5.35
CA VAL A 44 11.53 -4.64 5.93
C VAL A 44 12.06 -5.20 7.24
N ASP A 45 11.39 -4.87 8.34
CA ASP A 45 11.69 -5.33 9.69
C ASP A 45 10.37 -5.66 10.39
N SER A 46 9.84 -6.86 10.10
CA SER A 46 8.45 -7.24 10.42
C SER A 46 8.11 -6.98 11.90
N PRO A 47 6.95 -6.34 12.19
CA PRO A 47 5.84 -6.01 11.28
C PRO A 47 5.98 -4.67 10.55
N ASN A 48 7.15 -4.03 10.62
CA ASN A 48 7.39 -2.71 10.05
C ASN A 48 7.94 -2.79 8.62
N VAL A 49 7.50 -1.84 7.79
CA VAL A 49 7.99 -1.65 6.44
C VAL A 49 8.33 -0.18 6.27
N THR A 50 9.57 0.13 5.91
CA THR A 50 9.95 1.51 5.59
C THR A 50 9.80 1.73 4.09
N ALA A 51 8.99 2.72 3.73
CA ALA A 51 8.72 3.11 2.36
C ALA A 51 9.22 4.53 2.09
N LYS A 52 9.78 4.74 0.91
CA LYS A 52 10.07 6.06 0.34
C LYS A 52 9.03 6.37 -0.71
N ILE A 53 8.29 7.44 -0.50
CA ILE A 53 7.18 7.86 -1.37
C ILE A 53 7.59 9.15 -2.05
N THR A 54 7.50 9.16 -3.37
CA THR A 54 7.83 10.33 -4.20
C THR A 54 6.61 10.71 -5.03
N SER A 55 6.09 11.91 -4.81
CA SER A 55 5.01 12.50 -5.59
C SER A 55 5.59 13.49 -6.58
N ASN A 56 5.24 13.37 -7.85
CA ASN A 56 5.57 14.34 -8.89
C ASN A 56 4.30 15.09 -9.28
N PHE A 57 4.33 16.41 -9.22
CA PHE A 57 3.20 17.27 -9.50
C PHE A 57 3.18 17.75 -10.95
N THR A 58 2.02 18.22 -11.39
CA THR A 58 1.83 18.72 -12.77
C THR A 58 2.66 19.97 -13.07
N ASP A 59 3.01 20.75 -12.05
CA ASP A 59 3.89 21.91 -12.15
C ASP A 59 5.39 21.53 -12.25
N LYS A 60 5.69 20.23 -12.31
CA LYS A 60 7.04 19.63 -12.37
C LYS A 60 7.84 19.71 -11.07
N THR A 61 7.23 20.15 -9.97
CA THR A 61 7.81 19.97 -8.64
C THR A 61 7.65 18.52 -8.17
N SER A 62 8.42 18.14 -7.16
CA SER A 62 8.26 16.85 -6.51
C SER A 62 8.41 16.99 -5.00
N ASP A 63 7.74 16.10 -4.29
CA ASP A 63 7.90 15.92 -2.85
C ASP A 63 8.31 14.47 -2.56
N THR A 64 9.07 14.27 -1.49
CA THR A 64 9.54 12.95 -1.07
C THR A 64 9.47 12.82 0.43
N ILE A 65 8.71 11.83 0.88
CA ILE A 65 8.63 11.44 2.28
C ILE A 65 9.19 10.03 2.47
N THR A 66 9.69 9.76 3.67
CA THR A 66 10.05 8.42 4.10
C THR A 66 9.24 8.11 5.35
N ALA A 67 8.47 7.04 5.30
CA ALA A 67 7.57 6.63 6.36
C ALA A 67 7.86 5.18 6.79
N THR A 68 7.68 4.91 8.07
CA THR A 68 7.71 3.54 8.60
C THR A 68 6.28 3.12 8.87
N LEU A 69 5.80 2.21 8.03
CA LEU A 69 4.47 1.61 8.11
C LEU A 69 4.50 0.46 9.13
N ASN A 70 3.37 0.21 9.79
CA ASN A 70 3.24 -0.92 10.70
C ASN A 70 1.98 -1.74 10.36
N LEU A 71 2.22 -2.91 9.77
CA LEU A 71 1.16 -3.78 9.23
C LEU A 71 0.29 -4.43 10.32
N GLN A 72 0.78 -4.46 11.56
CA GLN A 72 0.06 -5.05 12.68
C GLN A 72 -0.89 -4.05 13.36
N THR A 73 -0.50 -2.78 13.43
CA THR A 73 -1.31 -1.71 14.03
C THR A 73 -2.16 -0.96 13.02
N GLY A 74 -1.87 -1.11 11.72
CA GLY A 74 -2.61 -0.43 10.66
C GLY A 74 -2.12 0.98 10.37
N HIS A 75 -0.94 1.36 10.87
CA HIS A 75 -0.31 2.62 10.47
C HIS A 75 0.22 2.49 9.03
N LEU A 76 -0.67 2.74 8.06
CA LEU A 76 -0.43 2.53 6.63
C LEU A 76 -0.40 3.81 5.80
N ILE A 77 -0.70 4.98 6.40
CA ILE A 77 -0.76 6.29 5.72
C ILE A 77 -1.57 6.24 4.40
N ASP A 78 -1.13 6.92 3.36
CA ASP A 78 -1.74 6.88 2.02
C ASP A 78 -1.42 5.58 1.24
N ASP A 79 -0.75 4.60 1.87
CA ASP A 79 -0.32 3.36 1.22
C ASP A 79 -1.28 2.19 1.52
N PHE A 80 -1.79 1.53 0.47
CA PHE A 80 -2.53 0.29 0.63
C PHE A 80 -1.58 -0.90 0.57
N ILE A 81 -0.99 -1.26 1.72
CA ILE A 81 -0.29 -2.54 1.88
C ILE A 81 -1.20 -3.51 2.63
N ILE A 82 -1.74 -4.49 1.92
CA ILE A 82 -2.49 -5.59 2.52
C ILE A 82 -1.48 -6.64 3.01
N PRO A 83 -1.52 -7.05 4.30
CA PRO A 83 -0.71 -8.17 4.80
C PRO A 83 -0.91 -9.44 3.96
N ALA A 84 0.15 -10.24 3.78
CA ALA A 84 0.02 -11.44 2.95
C ALA A 84 -0.75 -12.54 3.69
N GLY A 85 -1.44 -13.38 2.93
CA GLY A 85 -2.18 -14.53 3.46
C GLY A 85 -3.58 -14.20 3.99
N LEU A 86 -4.07 -12.97 3.80
CA LEU A 86 -5.46 -12.63 4.07
C LEU A 86 -6.37 -13.13 2.94
N GLU A 87 -7.50 -13.72 3.31
CA GLU A 87 -8.51 -14.26 2.41
C GLU A 87 -9.85 -13.52 2.58
N VAL A 88 -10.83 -13.86 1.73
CA VAL A 88 -12.18 -13.28 1.84
C VAL A 88 -12.79 -13.63 3.19
N GLY A 89 -13.25 -12.61 3.93
CA GLY A 89 -13.77 -12.72 5.29
C GLY A 89 -12.77 -12.31 6.37
N ASP A 90 -11.48 -12.20 6.05
CA ASP A 90 -10.48 -11.64 6.96
C ASP A 90 -10.55 -10.12 7.01
N SER A 91 -9.88 -9.54 8.00
CA SER A 91 -9.76 -8.10 8.18
C SER A 91 -8.37 -7.72 8.69
N PHE A 92 -7.98 -6.48 8.41
CA PHE A 92 -6.77 -5.87 8.97
C PHE A 92 -7.07 -4.46 9.48
N PRO A 93 -6.32 -3.97 10.48
CA PRO A 93 -6.51 -2.61 10.98
C PRO A 93 -5.92 -1.59 9.98
N GLU A 94 -6.56 -0.43 9.91
CA GLU A 94 -6.04 0.80 9.32
C GLU A 94 -6.38 1.95 10.26
N GLU A 95 -5.40 2.81 10.57
CA GLU A 95 -5.50 3.80 11.64
C GLU A 95 -6.61 4.85 11.41
N ASN A 96 -6.88 5.22 10.16
CA ASN A 96 -7.85 6.24 9.78
C ASN A 96 -9.27 5.70 9.55
N TYR A 97 -9.41 4.43 9.15
CA TYR A 97 -10.68 3.80 8.76
C TYR A 97 -11.14 2.69 9.73
N GLY A 98 -10.28 2.25 10.65
CA GLY A 98 -10.58 1.16 11.58
C GLY A 98 -10.33 -0.21 10.94
N SER A 99 -11.27 -1.15 11.10
CA SER A 99 -11.13 -2.48 10.49
C SER A 99 -11.50 -2.44 9.01
N VAL A 100 -10.56 -2.81 8.14
CA VAL A 100 -10.78 -2.99 6.70
C VAL A 100 -11.03 -4.48 6.44
N ASN A 101 -12.10 -4.81 5.73
CA ASN A 101 -12.56 -6.18 5.54
C ASN A 101 -12.36 -6.65 4.10
N ILE A 102 -11.73 -7.81 3.91
CA ILE A 102 -11.58 -8.39 2.59
C ILE A 102 -12.92 -9.00 2.14
N THR A 103 -13.55 -8.39 1.14
CA THR A 103 -14.89 -8.74 0.66
C THR A 103 -14.89 -9.53 -0.65
N GLY A 104 -13.76 -9.57 -1.37
CA GLY A 104 -13.68 -10.24 -2.67
C GLY A 104 -12.27 -10.70 -3.01
N SER A 105 -12.19 -11.73 -3.86
CA SER A 105 -10.95 -12.24 -4.42
C SER A 105 -11.19 -12.67 -5.86
N GLU A 106 -10.34 -12.21 -6.77
CA GLU A 106 -10.38 -12.57 -8.19
C GLU A 106 -8.98 -12.75 -8.76
N VAL A 107 -8.85 -13.59 -9.79
CA VAL A 107 -7.57 -13.74 -10.52
C VAL A 107 -7.58 -12.85 -11.75
N ARG A 108 -6.59 -11.97 -11.86
CA ARG A 108 -6.41 -11.07 -13.01
C ARG A 108 -5.00 -11.17 -13.57
N SER A 109 -4.86 -10.85 -14.86
CA SER A 109 -3.55 -10.79 -15.52
C SER A 109 -2.97 -9.39 -15.42
N TYR A 110 -1.79 -9.26 -14.80
CA TYR A 110 -1.01 -8.03 -14.73
C TYR A 110 0.40 -8.28 -15.20
N ALA A 111 0.88 -7.44 -16.12
CA ALA A 111 2.23 -7.56 -16.70
C ALA A 111 2.56 -8.98 -17.21
N GLY A 112 1.56 -9.68 -17.77
CA GLY A 112 1.72 -11.05 -18.30
C GLY A 112 1.71 -12.17 -17.24
N ALA A 113 1.53 -11.85 -15.96
CA ALA A 113 1.41 -12.82 -14.88
C ALA A 113 0.00 -12.84 -14.30
N GLN A 114 -0.51 -14.02 -13.95
CA GLN A 114 -1.74 -14.14 -13.16
C GLN A 114 -1.46 -13.76 -11.72
N ARG A 115 -2.29 -12.88 -11.16
CA ARG A 115 -2.23 -12.38 -9.78
C ARG A 115 -3.60 -12.52 -9.12
N THR A 116 -3.61 -12.89 -7.85
CA THR A 116 -4.80 -12.76 -7.00
C THR A 116 -4.95 -11.30 -6.60
N VAL A 117 -6.13 -10.74 -6.83
CA VAL A 117 -6.53 -9.39 -6.44
C VAL A 117 -7.57 -9.51 -5.34
N LEU A 118 -7.32 -8.82 -4.23
CA LEU A 118 -8.26 -8.72 -3.12
C LEU A 118 -9.04 -7.41 -3.21
N THR A 119 -10.32 -7.46 -2.89
CA THR A 119 -11.19 -6.27 -2.69
C THR A 119 -11.38 -6.07 -1.20
N ALA A 120 -11.12 -4.85 -0.73
CA ALA A 120 -11.12 -4.45 0.68
C ALA A 120 -11.94 -3.17 0.88
#